data_AF-A0A560AEN4-F1
#
_entry.id   AF-A0A560AEN4-F1
#
_cell.length_a   1.000
_cell.length_b   1.000
_cell.length_c   1.000
_cell.angle_alpha   90.00
_cell.angle_beta   90.00
_cell.angle_gamma   90.00
#
_symmetry.space_group_name_H-M   'P 1'
#
loop_
_entity.id
_entity.type
_entity.pdbx_description
1 polymer ?
#
loop_
_entity_poly.entity_id
_entity_poly.type
_entity_poly.pdbx_seq_one_letter_code
_entity_poly.pdbx_strand_id
1 'polypeptide(L)'
;MGRENHRIASGGAATRILLPAAWLLVLMTALLNGFRLSLHSDMLFQADLFQDLFDLGGAWSHWRFTPAPAYVPDTALNALAYLLLAHPGDRILLVTILQILILAGSAIFLARQIMPDISKVGIALLLIVLSLTNLVAVDHGWFYHIHNNVHVPTTIFGLLCLGAFLRFIDRGGVVWLLGVGLGVVVAVLSGSLFILAFVVPMSLGSVLKGCEGLAVPC
;
A
#
# COMPACT_ATOMS: atom_id res chain seq x y z
N MET A 1 -5.94 -37.55 -34.38
CA MET A 1 -5.07 -36.44 -33.94
C MET A 1 -5.13 -36.37 -32.41
N GLY A 2 -4.26 -37.14 -31.76
CA GLY A 2 -4.25 -37.30 -30.30
C GLY A 2 -3.53 -36.13 -29.63
N ARG A 3 -4.26 -35.36 -28.81
CA ARG A 3 -3.64 -34.56 -27.75
C ARG A 3 -3.33 -35.51 -26.61
N GLU A 4 -2.23 -36.25 -26.75
CA GLU A 4 -1.67 -36.99 -25.65
C GLU A 4 -1.28 -36.01 -24.55
N ASN A 5 -1.92 -36.24 -23.41
CA ASN A 5 -1.68 -35.60 -22.14
C ASN A 5 -0.21 -35.76 -21.72
N HIS A 6 0.66 -34.86 -22.17
CA HIS A 6 1.83 -34.49 -21.37
C HIS A 6 1.36 -33.63 -20.18
N ARG A 7 0.58 -34.26 -19.29
CA ARG A 7 0.60 -33.89 -17.88
C ARG A 7 2.01 -34.21 -17.41
N ILE A 8 2.87 -33.19 -17.47
CA ILE A 8 4.17 -33.19 -16.81
C ILE A 8 3.90 -33.52 -15.33
N ALA A 9 4.08 -34.80 -15.00
CA ALA A 9 3.92 -35.37 -13.69
C ALA A 9 5.12 -35.03 -12.77
N SER A 10 5.69 -33.82 -12.89
CA SER A 10 6.82 -33.36 -12.07
C SER A 10 6.43 -32.32 -11.01
N GLY A 11 5.14 -31.97 -10.89
CA GLY A 11 4.64 -31.00 -9.89
C GLY A 11 4.54 -31.52 -8.44
N GLY A 12 5.10 -32.69 -8.14
CA GLY A 12 4.80 -33.44 -6.91
C GLY A 12 5.48 -32.92 -5.66
N ALA A 13 6.79 -32.68 -5.69
CA ALA A 13 7.58 -32.31 -4.50
C ALA A 13 8.23 -30.93 -4.63
N ALA A 14 8.91 -30.66 -5.76
CA ALA A 14 9.56 -29.38 -6.00
C ALA A 14 8.57 -28.20 -5.92
N THR A 15 7.38 -28.34 -6.50
CA THR A 15 6.33 -27.31 -6.44
C THR A 15 5.73 -27.14 -5.04
N ARG A 16 5.72 -28.19 -4.21
CA ARG A 16 5.24 -28.12 -2.82
C ARG A 16 6.19 -27.32 -1.93
N ILE A 17 7.48 -27.30 -2.26
CA ILE A 17 8.51 -26.56 -1.52
C ILE A 17 8.68 -25.15 -2.09
N LEU A 18 8.67 -25.02 -3.42
CA LEU A 18 8.99 -23.77 -4.10
C LEU A 18 8.03 -22.63 -3.76
N LEU A 19 6.71 -22.89 -3.75
CA LEU A 19 5.73 -21.83 -3.49
C LEU A 19 5.79 -21.33 -2.02
N PRO A 20 5.84 -22.20 -1.00
CA PRO A 20 6.11 -21.75 0.38
C PRO A 20 7.45 -21.03 0.52
N ALA A 21 8.51 -21.52 -0.12
CA ALA A 21 9.82 -20.87 -0.10
C ALA A 21 9.78 -19.46 -0.73
N ALA A 22 9.01 -19.28 -1.81
CA ALA A 22 8.82 -17.97 -2.42
C ALA A 22 8.05 -17.00 -1.52
N TRP A 23 7.01 -17.48 -0.81
CA TRP A 23 6.32 -16.65 0.20
C TRP A 23 7.21 -16.31 1.39
N LEU A 24 8.02 -17.26 1.85
CA LEU A 24 9.01 -17.00 2.88
C LEU A 24 10.03 -15.94 2.42
N LEU A 25 10.47 -15.99 1.17
CA LEU A 25 11.35 -14.98 0.59
C LEU A 25 10.71 -13.58 0.55
N VAL A 26 9.42 -13.49 0.19
CA VAL A 26 8.66 -12.22 0.27
C VAL A 26 8.66 -11.69 1.70
N LEU A 27 8.38 -12.54 2.68
CA LEU A 27 8.38 -12.15 4.09
C LEU A 27 9.77 -11.71 4.58
N MET A 28 10.81 -12.45 4.24
CA MET A 28 12.19 -12.12 4.63
C MET A 28 12.66 -10.81 4.00
N THR A 29 12.32 -10.54 2.74
CA THR A 29 12.65 -9.27 2.09
C THR A 29 11.86 -8.11 2.66
N ALA A 30 10.58 -8.30 3.02
CA ALA A 30 9.80 -7.28 3.72
C ALA A 30 10.41 -6.93 5.09
N LEU A 31 10.81 -7.94 5.87
CA LEU A 31 11.50 -7.75 7.16
C LEU A 31 12.83 -7.02 7.00
N LEU A 32 13.66 -7.46 6.05
CA LEU A 32 14.97 -6.86 5.80
C LEU A 32 14.83 -5.40 5.35
N ASN A 33 13.87 -5.11 4.48
CA ASN A 33 13.57 -3.74 4.09
C ASN A 33 13.11 -2.91 5.28
N GLY A 34 12.32 -3.49 6.18
CA GLY A 34 11.96 -2.90 7.47
C GLY A 34 13.16 -2.42 8.29
N PHE A 35 14.24 -3.21 8.36
CA PHE A 35 15.49 -2.81 9.04
C PHE A 35 16.32 -1.79 8.27
N ARG A 36 16.15 -1.72 6.95
CA ARG A 36 16.80 -0.72 6.08
C ARG A 36 16.03 0.59 6.00
N LEU A 37 14.86 0.70 6.64
CA LEU A 37 14.07 1.92 6.69
C LEU A 37 14.88 3.02 7.42
N SER A 38 15.46 3.94 6.65
CA SER A 38 15.96 5.19 7.20
C SER A 38 14.77 6.05 7.54
N LEU A 39 14.40 6.12 8.83
CA LEU A 39 13.24 6.87 9.34
C LEU A 39 13.16 8.25 8.67
N HIS A 40 12.16 8.41 7.80
CA HIS A 40 11.85 9.67 7.16
C HIS A 40 10.65 10.30 7.85
N SER A 41 10.56 11.63 7.85
CA SER A 41 9.42 12.35 8.45
C SER A 41 8.07 11.86 7.90
N ASP A 42 8.03 11.52 6.62
CA ASP A 42 6.82 11.06 5.94
C ASP A 42 6.33 9.69 6.44
N MET A 43 7.23 8.87 7.00
CA MET A 43 6.84 7.60 7.62
C MET A 43 6.14 7.80 8.96
N LEU A 44 6.50 8.87 9.67
CA LEU A 44 5.97 9.18 10.99
C LEU A 44 4.60 9.85 10.91
N PHE A 45 4.21 10.39 9.75
CA PHE A 45 2.91 11.05 9.56
C PHE A 45 1.74 10.25 10.11
N GLN A 46 1.62 8.96 9.75
CA GLN A 46 0.52 8.14 10.25
C GLN A 46 0.64 7.94 11.76
N ALA A 47 1.85 7.70 12.28
CA ALA A 47 2.05 7.55 13.72
C ALA A 47 1.63 8.82 14.49
N ASP A 48 1.98 10.00 13.98
CA ASP A 48 1.62 11.29 14.55
C ASP A 48 0.10 11.52 14.46
N LEU A 49 -0.52 11.22 13.30
CA LEU A 49 -1.97 11.32 13.11
C LEU A 49 -2.74 10.48 14.15
N PHE A 50 -2.34 9.22 14.35
CA PHE A 50 -3.00 8.36 15.31
C PHE A 50 -2.73 8.81 16.76
N GLN A 51 -1.52 9.30 17.07
CA GLN A 51 -1.24 9.90 18.38
C GLN A 51 -2.13 11.13 18.65
N ASP A 52 -2.26 12.03 17.68
CA ASP A 52 -3.05 13.24 17.81
C ASP A 52 -4.54 12.92 18.01
N LEU A 53 -5.06 11.94 17.26
CA LEU A 53 -6.46 11.49 17.35
C LEU A 53 -6.78 10.77 18.67
N PHE A 54 -5.92 9.85 19.11
CA PHE A 54 -6.25 8.93 20.20
C PHE A 54 -5.62 9.29 21.54
N ASP A 55 -4.42 9.87 21.56
CA ASP A 55 -3.71 10.20 22.80
C ASP A 55 -3.91 11.66 23.19
N LEU A 56 -3.97 12.57 22.22
CA LEU A 56 -4.13 14.02 22.47
C LEU A 56 -5.58 14.52 22.35
N GLY A 57 -6.55 13.59 22.22
CA GLY A 57 -7.98 13.90 22.21
C GLY A 57 -8.49 14.54 20.92
N GLY A 58 -7.70 14.55 19.84
CA GLY A 58 -8.12 14.94 18.50
C GLY A 58 -8.42 16.43 18.32
N ALA A 59 -8.15 17.29 19.31
CA ALA A 59 -8.40 18.72 19.17
C ALA A 59 -7.43 19.33 18.15
N TRP A 60 -7.97 20.06 17.18
CA TRP A 60 -7.21 20.66 16.07
C TRP A 60 -5.98 21.47 16.50
N SER A 61 -6.04 22.10 17.68
CA SER A 61 -4.92 22.86 18.26
C SER A 61 -3.71 22.01 18.66
N HIS A 62 -3.87 20.69 18.75
CA HIS A 62 -2.82 19.76 19.15
C HIS A 62 -2.24 18.97 17.98
N TRP A 63 -2.79 19.14 16.77
CA TRP A 63 -2.35 18.38 15.61
C TRP A 63 -0.94 18.82 15.19
N ARG A 64 -0.04 17.85 15.10
CA ARG A 64 1.39 18.04 14.79
C ARG A 64 1.69 17.91 13.30
N PHE A 65 0.64 17.90 12.47
CA PHE A 65 0.60 17.97 11.01
C PHE A 65 1.96 17.97 10.28
N THR A 66 2.39 16.80 9.85
CA THR A 66 3.17 16.67 8.61
C THR A 66 2.19 16.50 7.45
N PRO A 67 2.27 17.26 6.36
CA PRO A 67 1.43 16.99 5.20
C PRO A 67 1.86 15.70 4.51
N ALA A 68 1.08 14.63 4.67
CA ALA A 68 1.14 13.51 3.74
C ALA A 68 -0.26 13.00 3.39
N PRO A 69 -0.50 12.64 2.12
CA PRO A 69 -1.75 12.01 1.71
C PRO A 69 -1.95 10.68 2.45
N ALA A 70 -3.11 10.55 3.10
CA ALA A 70 -3.49 9.37 3.86
C ALA A 70 -4.10 8.32 2.91
N TYR A 71 -3.24 7.50 2.28
CA TYR A 71 -3.70 6.46 1.37
C TYR A 71 -4.37 5.29 2.08
N VAL A 72 -5.48 4.79 1.55
CA VAL A 72 -5.91 3.40 1.82
C VAL A 72 -5.00 2.50 0.95
N PRO A 73 -4.49 1.37 1.45
CA PRO A 73 -4.84 0.70 2.71
C PRO A 73 -4.04 1.20 3.93
N ASP A 74 -3.11 2.13 3.78
CA ASP A 74 -2.13 2.50 4.82
C ASP A 74 -2.77 3.03 6.08
N THR A 75 -3.78 3.91 5.98
CA THR A 75 -4.47 4.39 7.18
C THR A 75 -5.19 3.25 7.92
N ALA A 76 -5.78 2.28 7.21
CA ALA A 76 -6.42 1.14 7.83
C ALA A 76 -5.40 0.18 8.47
N LEU A 77 -4.26 -0.05 7.81
CA LEU A 77 -3.17 -0.86 8.35
C LEU A 77 -2.51 -0.20 9.55
N ASN A 78 -2.32 1.12 9.52
CA ASN A 78 -1.79 1.88 10.64
C ASN A 78 -2.78 1.92 11.81
N ALA A 79 -4.09 2.03 11.57
CA ALA A 79 -5.10 1.90 12.63
C ALA A 79 -4.98 0.54 13.34
N LEU A 80 -4.88 -0.54 12.56
CA LEU A 80 -4.67 -1.88 13.11
C LEU A 80 -3.36 -1.97 13.90
N ALA A 81 -2.25 -1.47 13.34
CA ALA A 81 -0.96 -1.49 14.00
C ALA A 81 -0.96 -0.67 15.30
N TYR A 82 -1.65 0.46 15.33
CA TYR A 82 -1.78 1.32 16.50
C TYR A 82 -2.48 0.61 17.66
N LEU A 83 -3.52 -0.18 17.36
CA LEU A 83 -4.24 -0.98 18.35
C LEU A 83 -3.42 -2.17 18.90
N LEU A 84 -2.49 -2.69 18.11
CA LEU A 84 -1.73 -3.89 18.45
C LEU A 84 -0.37 -3.60 19.10
N LEU A 85 0.24 -2.46 18.81
CA LEU A 85 1.63 -2.18 19.14
C LEU A 85 1.78 -0.81 19.79
N ALA A 86 2.66 -0.69 20.78
CA ALA A 86 2.90 0.56 21.50
C ALA A 86 3.95 1.45 20.82
N HIS A 87 5.02 0.86 20.28
CA HIS A 87 6.13 1.62 19.72
C HIS A 87 5.91 1.98 18.25
N PRO A 88 6.14 3.25 17.83
CA PRO A 88 6.00 3.67 16.42
C PRO A 88 6.83 2.85 15.44
N GLY A 89 8.06 2.48 15.81
CA GLY A 89 8.92 1.64 14.96
C GLY A 89 8.32 0.27 14.65
N ASP A 90 7.72 -0.39 15.65
CA ASP A 90 7.07 -1.69 15.47
C ASP A 90 5.82 -1.57 14.58
N ARG A 91 5.07 -0.47 14.72
CA ARG A 91 3.89 -0.18 13.88
C ARG A 91 4.30 -0.03 12.42
N ILE A 92 5.34 0.77 12.15
CA ILE A 92 5.90 1.00 10.81
C ILE A 92 6.37 -0.33 10.19
N LEU A 93 7.08 -1.16 10.97
CA LEU A 93 7.53 -2.47 10.52
C LEU A 93 6.35 -3.39 10.17
N LEU A 94 5.34 -3.47 11.04
CA LEU A 94 4.15 -4.27 10.79
C LEU A 94 3.42 -3.82 9.52
N VAL A 95 3.18 -2.52 9.37
CA VAL A 95 2.50 -1.97 8.18
C VAL A 95 3.28 -2.28 6.90
N THR A 96 4.61 -2.14 6.94
CA THR A 96 5.50 -2.47 5.81
C THR A 96 5.34 -3.95 5.40
N ILE A 97 5.36 -4.86 6.38
CA ILE A 97 5.17 -6.30 6.12
C ILE A 97 3.80 -6.54 5.49
N LEU A 98 2.73 -5.99 6.07
CA LEU A 98 1.37 -6.18 5.57
C LEU A 98 1.19 -5.64 4.16
N GLN A 99 1.75 -4.47 3.84
CA GLN A 99 1.71 -3.89 2.51
C GLN A 99 2.38 -4.78 1.47
N ILE A 100 3.58 -5.30 1.75
CA ILE A 100 4.30 -6.18 0.82
C ILE A 100 3.52 -7.49 0.60
N LEU A 101 2.89 -8.03 1.63
CA LEU A 101 2.01 -9.21 1.50
C LEU A 101 0.77 -8.91 0.66
N ILE A 102 0.14 -7.75 0.84
CA ILE A 102 -1.01 -7.31 0.05
C ILE A 102 -0.59 -7.06 -1.40
N LEU A 103 0.58 -6.46 -1.64
CA LEU A 103 1.14 -6.26 -2.97
C LEU A 103 1.36 -7.59 -3.68
N ALA A 104 1.96 -8.57 -3.01
CA ALA A 104 2.14 -9.93 -3.52
C ALA A 104 0.79 -10.60 -3.86
N GLY A 105 -0.20 -10.48 -2.98
CA GLY A 105 -1.56 -10.97 -3.22
C GLY A 105 -2.23 -10.31 -4.42
N SER A 106 -2.06 -9.00 -4.56
CA SER A 106 -2.62 -8.19 -5.67
C SER A 106 -1.98 -8.56 -7.01
N ALA A 107 -0.65 -8.75 -7.02
CA ALA A 107 0.07 -9.22 -8.20
C ALA A 107 -0.38 -10.62 -8.63
N ILE A 108 -0.57 -11.55 -7.68
CA ILE A 108 -1.12 -12.88 -7.97
C ILE A 108 -2.55 -12.79 -8.50
N PHE A 109 -3.38 -11.93 -7.92
CA PHE A 109 -4.75 -11.73 -8.36
C PHE A 109 -4.81 -11.25 -9.83
N LEU A 110 -4.02 -10.22 -10.17
CA LEU A 110 -3.90 -9.72 -11.53
C LEU A 110 -3.35 -10.80 -12.48
N ALA A 111 -2.28 -11.49 -12.08
CA ALA A 111 -1.67 -12.54 -12.89
C ALA A 111 -2.67 -13.66 -13.23
N ARG A 112 -3.59 -13.99 -12.31
CA ARG A 112 -4.67 -14.96 -12.56
C ARG A 112 -5.78 -14.43 -13.47
N GLN A 113 -5.92 -13.12 -13.65
CA GLN A 113 -6.84 -12.58 -14.65
C GLN A 113 -6.18 -12.57 -16.04
N ILE A 114 -4.87 -12.26 -16.13
CA ILE A 114 -4.13 -12.27 -17.40
C ILE A 114 -3.86 -13.71 -17.88
N MET A 115 -3.50 -14.59 -16.96
CA MET A 115 -3.19 -16.00 -17.21
C MET A 115 -4.01 -16.88 -16.27
N PRO A 116 -5.27 -17.22 -16.62
CA PRO A 116 -6.16 -18.02 -15.78
C PRO A 116 -5.58 -19.36 -15.31
N ASP A 117 -4.76 -19.98 -16.16
CA ASP A 117 -4.11 -21.28 -15.89
C ASP A 117 -2.68 -21.14 -15.37
N ILE A 118 -2.32 -20.00 -14.76
CA ILE A 118 -0.98 -19.80 -14.20
C ILE A 118 -0.64 -20.91 -13.20
N SER A 119 0.47 -21.60 -13.47
CA SER A 119 0.93 -22.70 -12.63
C SER A 119 1.44 -22.20 -11.27
N LYS A 120 1.47 -23.09 -10.27
CA LYS A 120 2.09 -22.77 -8.97
C LYS A 120 3.57 -22.37 -9.10
N VAL A 121 4.27 -22.92 -10.09
CA VAL A 121 5.65 -22.53 -10.41
C VAL A 121 5.68 -21.09 -10.95
N GLY A 122 4.76 -20.75 -11.86
CA GLY A 122 4.62 -19.37 -12.36
C GLY A 122 4.33 -18.35 -11.26
N ILE A 123 3.44 -18.69 -10.32
CA ILE A 123 3.18 -17.88 -9.13
C ILE A 123 4.44 -17.74 -8.28
N ALA A 124 5.16 -18.83 -8.02
CA ALA A 124 6.37 -18.77 -7.22
C ALA A 124 7.47 -17.91 -7.89
N LEU A 125 7.64 -18.01 -9.21
CA LEU A 125 8.56 -17.16 -9.96
C LEU A 125 8.16 -15.68 -9.90
N LEU A 126 6.86 -15.36 -10.02
CA LEU A 126 6.36 -14.00 -9.84
C LEU A 126 6.72 -13.46 -8.44
N LEU A 127 6.51 -14.25 -7.39
CA LEU A 127 6.85 -13.86 -6.01
C LEU A 127 8.36 -13.68 -5.81
N ILE A 128 9.18 -14.53 -6.41
CA ILE A 128 10.64 -14.41 -6.37
C ILE A 128 11.07 -13.11 -7.06
N VAL A 129 10.57 -12.84 -8.27
CA VAL A 129 10.86 -11.59 -9.00
C VAL A 129 10.45 -10.39 -8.17
N LEU A 130 9.24 -10.38 -7.62
CA LEU A 130 8.75 -9.30 -6.74
C LEU A 130 9.67 -9.09 -5.53
N SER A 131 10.12 -10.17 -4.89
CA SER A 131 11.02 -10.12 -3.74
C SER A 131 12.38 -9.52 -4.09
N LEU A 132 12.96 -9.94 -5.23
CA LEU A 132 14.24 -9.43 -5.71
C LEU A 132 14.14 -7.95 -6.11
N THR A 133 13.05 -7.57 -6.80
CA THR A 133 12.78 -6.16 -7.12
C THR A 133 12.65 -5.33 -5.86
N ASN A 134 11.92 -5.81 -4.85
CA ASN A 134 11.76 -5.13 -3.56
C ASN A 134 13.12 -4.93 -2.84
N LEU A 135 14.00 -5.93 -2.88
CA LEU A 135 15.31 -5.86 -2.24
C LEU A 135 16.24 -4.86 -2.94
N VAL A 136 16.29 -4.89 -4.28
CA VAL A 136 17.14 -4.00 -5.08
C VAL A 136 16.61 -2.57 -5.10
N ALA A 137 15.29 -2.40 -5.02
CA ALA A 137 14.66 -1.08 -5.05
C ALA A 137 15.08 -0.19 -3.87
N VAL A 138 15.50 -0.75 -2.73
CA VAL A 138 15.91 0.03 -1.56
C VAL A 138 17.08 0.97 -1.84
N ASP A 139 18.01 0.55 -2.69
CA ASP A 139 19.27 1.26 -2.92
C ASP A 139 19.20 2.20 -4.14
N HIS A 140 18.04 2.29 -4.79
CA HIS A 140 17.81 3.07 -6.00
C HIS A 140 16.56 3.94 -5.85
N GLY A 141 16.40 5.05 -6.58
CA GLY A 141 15.24 5.95 -6.46
C GLY A 141 13.85 5.29 -6.58
N TRP A 142 13.82 4.04 -7.05
CA TRP A 142 12.66 3.14 -6.97
C TRP A 142 12.19 2.84 -5.54
N PHE A 143 13.05 3.04 -4.54
CA PHE A 143 12.74 2.99 -3.11
C PHE A 143 11.53 3.86 -2.80
N TYR A 144 11.47 5.07 -3.36
CA TYR A 144 10.36 5.99 -3.15
C TYR A 144 9.00 5.39 -3.54
N HIS A 145 8.97 4.47 -4.51
CA HIS A 145 7.74 3.80 -4.95
C HIS A 145 7.36 2.57 -4.12
N ILE A 146 8.34 1.94 -3.47
CA ILE A 146 8.17 0.70 -2.69
C ILE A 146 8.24 0.97 -1.17
N HIS A 147 8.44 2.23 -0.80
CA HIS A 147 8.48 2.68 0.57
C HIS A 147 7.06 2.79 1.16
N ASN A 148 6.92 2.33 2.40
CA ASN A 148 5.69 2.41 3.18
C ASN A 148 5.29 3.88 3.38
N ASN A 149 3.98 4.16 3.32
CA ASN A 149 3.36 5.49 3.46
C ASN A 149 3.56 6.47 2.29
N VAL A 150 4.17 6.08 1.16
CA VAL A 150 4.33 7.02 0.03
C VAL A 150 3.58 6.59 -1.23
N HIS A 151 3.90 5.44 -1.85
CA HIS A 151 3.35 5.07 -3.18
C HIS A 151 2.99 3.60 -3.35
N VAL A 152 3.36 2.72 -2.41
CA VAL A 152 2.95 1.31 -2.40
C VAL A 152 1.42 1.15 -2.50
N PRO A 153 0.60 1.95 -1.80
CA PRO A 153 -0.85 1.90 -1.91
C PRO A 153 -1.37 2.09 -3.33
N THR A 154 -0.84 3.09 -4.03
CA THR A 154 -1.22 3.38 -5.42
C THR A 154 -0.93 2.19 -6.32
N THR A 155 0.22 1.53 -6.11
CA THR A 155 0.57 0.30 -6.84
C THR A 155 -0.39 -0.84 -6.52
N ILE A 156 -0.68 -1.08 -5.24
CA ILE A 156 -1.65 -2.09 -4.79
C ILE A 156 -3.02 -1.87 -5.45
N PHE A 157 -3.55 -0.64 -5.34
CA PHE A 157 -4.85 -0.29 -5.91
C PHE A 157 -4.85 -0.38 -7.43
N GLY A 158 -3.78 0.03 -8.11
CA GLY A 158 -3.63 -0.10 -9.56
C GLY A 158 -3.73 -1.56 -10.00
N LEU A 159 -3.02 -2.47 -9.33
CA LEU A 159 -3.06 -3.91 -9.63
C LEU A 159 -4.44 -4.51 -9.36
N LEU A 160 -5.07 -4.15 -8.23
CA LEU A 160 -6.40 -4.63 -7.85
C LEU A 160 -7.48 -4.13 -8.83
N CYS A 161 -7.47 -2.84 -9.17
CA CYS A 161 -8.43 -2.25 -10.09
C CYS A 161 -8.26 -2.84 -11.49
N LEU A 162 -7.02 -2.98 -11.97
CA LEU A 162 -6.75 -3.60 -13.27
C LEU A 162 -7.22 -5.07 -13.29
N GLY A 163 -6.91 -5.84 -12.25
CA GLY A 163 -7.38 -7.22 -12.15
C GLY A 163 -8.91 -7.30 -12.13
N ALA A 164 -9.58 -6.48 -11.32
CA ALA A 164 -11.04 -6.46 -11.24
C ALA A 164 -11.68 -6.01 -12.57
N PHE A 165 -11.07 -5.06 -13.28
CA PHE A 165 -11.49 -4.62 -14.61
C PHE A 165 -11.37 -5.74 -15.65
N LEU A 166 -10.22 -6.43 -15.73
CA LEU A 166 -10.05 -7.59 -16.62
C LEU A 166 -11.07 -8.68 -16.32
N ARG A 167 -11.29 -8.97 -15.04
CA ARG A 167 -12.29 -9.95 -14.62
C ARG A 167 -13.70 -9.56 -15.03
N PHE A 168 -14.05 -8.27 -14.90
CA PHE A 168 -15.33 -7.74 -15.34
C PHE A 168 -15.51 -7.86 -16.86
N ILE A 169 -14.48 -7.55 -17.65
CA ILE A 169 -14.53 -7.72 -19.11
C ILE A 169 -14.77 -9.18 -19.48
N ASP A 170 -14.01 -10.10 -18.88
CA ASP A 170 -14.02 -11.51 -19.29
C ASP A 170 -15.27 -12.27 -18.80
N ARG A 171 -15.73 -11.98 -17.57
CA ARG A 171 -16.75 -12.78 -16.88
C ARG A 171 -18.00 -12.01 -16.50
N GLY A 172 -18.00 -10.69 -16.70
CA GLY A 172 -19.05 -9.81 -16.24
C GLY A 172 -19.17 -9.76 -14.71
N GLY A 173 -20.27 -9.16 -14.24
CA GLY A 173 -20.66 -9.14 -12.84
C GLY A 173 -20.55 -7.77 -12.20
N VAL A 174 -21.70 -7.28 -11.71
CA VAL A 174 -21.83 -5.96 -11.09
C VAL A 174 -20.92 -5.77 -9.87
N VAL A 175 -20.59 -6.85 -9.15
CA VAL A 175 -19.71 -6.81 -7.97
C VAL A 175 -18.30 -6.34 -8.33
N TRP A 176 -17.74 -6.79 -9.46
CA TRP A 176 -16.40 -6.38 -9.88
C TRP A 176 -16.39 -4.93 -10.36
N LEU A 177 -17.43 -4.52 -11.07
CA LEU A 177 -17.63 -3.13 -11.48
C LEU A 177 -17.78 -2.20 -10.27
N LEU A 178 -18.59 -2.56 -9.29
CA LEU A 178 -18.74 -1.83 -8.03
C LEU A 178 -17.44 -1.82 -7.23
N GLY A 179 -16.69 -2.93 -7.22
CA GLY A 179 -15.38 -3.02 -6.57
C GLY A 179 -14.35 -2.08 -7.19
N VAL A 180 -14.29 -2.00 -8.54
CA VAL A 180 -13.45 -1.03 -9.25
C VAL A 180 -13.90 0.39 -8.96
N GLY A 181 -15.21 0.67 -9.07
CA GLY A 181 -15.78 1.98 -8.81
C GLY A 181 -15.48 2.48 -7.39
N LEU A 182 -15.70 1.62 -6.39
CA LEU A 182 -15.39 1.92 -5.00
C LEU A 182 -13.89 2.09 -4.78
N GLY A 183 -13.05 1.23 -5.38
CA GLY A 183 -11.59 1.34 -5.28
C GLY A 183 -11.05 2.66 -5.82
N VAL A 184 -11.55 3.10 -6.98
CA VAL A 184 -11.21 4.40 -7.57
C VAL A 184 -11.69 5.56 -6.69
N VAL A 185 -12.94 5.50 -6.21
CA VAL A 185 -13.49 6.52 -5.31
C VAL A 185 -12.67 6.63 -4.03
N VAL A 186 -12.33 5.50 -3.40
CA VAL A 186 -11.50 5.46 -2.19
C VAL A 186 -10.11 6.06 -2.46
N ALA A 187 -9.48 5.71 -3.58
CA ALA A 187 -8.18 6.25 -3.95
C ALA A 187 -8.21 7.77 -4.19
N VAL A 188 -9.25 8.28 -4.88
CA VAL A 188 -9.41 9.72 -5.18
C VAL A 188 -9.82 10.51 -3.94
N LEU A 189 -10.75 9.99 -3.13
CA LEU A 189 -11.19 10.63 -1.90
C LEU A 189 -10.07 10.68 -0.87
N SER A 190 -9.23 9.65 -0.80
CA SER A 190 -8.03 9.66 0.04
C SER A 190 -7.11 10.85 -0.30
N GLY A 191 -6.85 11.11 -1.59
CA GLY A 191 -6.09 12.29 -2.02
C GLY A 191 -6.84 13.61 -1.80
N SER A 192 -8.16 13.62 -1.92
CA SER A 192 -8.98 14.83 -1.75
C SER A 192 -9.18 15.22 -0.27
N LEU A 193 -9.27 14.23 0.63
CA LEU A 193 -9.33 14.44 2.07
C LEU A 193 -8.05 15.10 2.60
N PHE A 194 -6.90 14.81 2.00
CA PHE A 194 -5.66 15.55 2.27
C PHE A 194 -5.80 17.05 1.92
N ILE A 195 -6.39 17.39 0.77
CA ILE A 195 -6.61 18.79 0.38
C ILE A 195 -7.52 19.51 1.39
N LEU A 196 -8.64 18.88 1.77
CA LEU A 196 -9.59 19.46 2.72
C LEU A 196 -9.03 19.58 4.14
N ALA A 197 -8.29 18.58 4.61
CA ALA A 197 -7.75 18.56 5.97
C ALA A 197 -6.49 19.44 6.14
N PHE A 198 -5.76 19.72 5.05
CA PHE A 198 -4.46 20.39 5.14
C PHE A 198 -4.37 21.69 4.32
N VAL A 199 -4.72 21.67 3.03
CA VAL A 199 -4.55 22.84 2.15
C VAL A 199 -5.55 23.95 2.52
N VAL A 200 -6.80 23.58 2.80
CA VAL A 200 -7.86 24.55 3.13
C VAL A 200 -7.57 25.30 4.44
N PRO A 201 -7.25 24.64 5.57
CA PRO A 201 -6.94 25.35 6.82
C PRO A 201 -5.70 26.24 6.72
N MET A 202 -4.64 25.81 6.03
CA MET A 202 -3.45 26.65 5.84
C MET A 202 -3.71 27.87 4.97
N SER A 203 -4.54 27.72 3.92
CA SER A 203 -4.92 28.83 3.04
C SER A 203 -5.83 29.82 3.76
N LEU A 204 -6.73 29.35 4.63
CA LEU A 204 -7.55 30.23 5.46
C LEU A 204 -6.71 30.96 6.52
N GLY A 205 -5.77 30.26 7.18
CA GLY A 205 -4.87 30.86 8.15
C GLY A 205 -3.95 31.94 7.56
N SER A 206 -3.47 31.75 6.33
CA SER A 206 -2.64 32.75 5.63
C SER A 206 -3.46 33.96 5.16
N VAL A 207 -4.70 33.76 4.71
CA VAL A 207 -5.63 34.86 4.38
C VAL A 207 -5.99 35.66 5.63
N LEU A 208 -6.29 35.00 6.75
CA LEU A 208 -6.63 35.68 8.01
C LEU A 208 -5.45 36.48 8.59
N LYS A 209 -4.22 35.94 8.57
CA LYS A 209 -3.01 36.69 8.97
C LYS A 209 -2.66 37.81 7.98
N GLY A 210 -2.94 37.63 6.69
CA GLY A 210 -2.80 38.69 5.68
C GLY A 210 -3.74 39.87 5.92
N CYS A 211 -4.93 39.63 6.48
CA CYS A 211 -5.86 40.68 6.90
C CYS A 211 -5.39 41.42 8.16
N GLU A 212 -4.69 40.76 9.10
CA GLU A 212 -4.08 41.43 10.26
C GLU A 212 -2.91 42.34 9.88
N GLY A 213 -2.20 42.03 8.79
CA GLY A 213 -1.13 42.88 8.24
C GLY A 213 -1.61 44.10 7.42
N LEU A 214 -2.91 44.21 7.12
CA LEU A 214 -3.52 45.34 6.43
C LEU A 214 -4.17 46.35 7.39
N ALA A 215 -4.21 46.06 8.70
CA ALA A 215 -4.51 47.04 9.73
C ALA A 215 -3.26 47.87 10.03
N VAL A 216 -2.83 48.69 9.05
CA VAL A 216 -1.87 49.76 9.30
C VAL A 216 -2.62 50.85 10.08
N PRO A 217 -2.15 51.25 11.27
CA PRO A 217 -2.74 52.36 12.00
C PRO A 217 -2.44 53.67 11.26
N CYS A 218 -3.47 54.49 11.06
CA CYS A 218 -3.36 55.94 10.98
C CYS A 218 -4.00 56.53 12.23
#